data_AF-A0A6N6RN10-F1
#
_entry.id   AF-A0A6N6RN10-F1
#
_cell.length_a   1.000
_cell.length_b   1.000
_cell.length_c   1.000
_cell.angle_alpha   90.00
_cell.angle_beta   90.00
_cell.angle_gamma   90.00
#
_symmetry.space_group_name_H-M   'P 1'
#
loop_
_entity.id
_entity.type
_entity.pdbx_description
1 polymer ?
#
loop_
_entity_poly.entity_id
_entity_poly.type
_entity_poly.pdbx_seq_one_letter_code
_entity_poly.pdbx_strand_id
1 'polypeptide(L)'
;KYKGSMEQIGKAISKYSSNPLFDAISFFEVALFCFLTGNADMHLKNFSLVYRDTSFVSLSPAYDLLATRLLIPESVDPEESALTINGKKSRLGPGDFGALAKSLGMDSVQIDNVYKKFRKAIPDCMEFVDRGFIGPKKKSELKSLIRSRAERLGLV
;
A
#
# COMPACT_ATOMS: atom_id res chain seq x y z
N LYS A 1 1.25 17.61 -6.09
CA LYS A 1 1.36 16.46 -5.15
C LYS A 1 0.63 15.21 -5.65
N TYR A 2 -0.56 15.34 -6.26
CA TYR A 2 -1.36 14.20 -6.74
C TYR A 2 -1.09 13.74 -8.19
N LYS A 3 -0.38 14.55 -8.98
CA LYS A 3 -0.05 14.20 -10.37
C LYS A 3 1.19 13.30 -10.36
N GLY A 4 0.96 11.98 -10.35
CA GLY A 4 2.01 10.98 -10.49
C GLY A 4 1.50 9.55 -10.34
N SER A 5 2.42 8.59 -10.35
CA SER A 5 2.12 7.17 -10.24
C SER A 5 3.02 6.46 -9.22
N MET A 6 2.56 5.32 -8.71
CA MET A 6 3.36 4.48 -7.83
C MET A 6 4.63 3.96 -8.52
N GLU A 7 4.59 3.75 -9.84
CA GLU A 7 5.75 3.38 -10.65
C GLU A 7 6.78 4.51 -10.73
N GLN A 8 6.36 5.78 -10.72
CA GLN A 8 7.30 6.91 -10.66
C GLN A 8 8.06 6.96 -9.33
N ILE A 9 7.39 6.64 -8.22
CA ILE A 9 8.05 6.50 -6.92
C ILE A 9 9.01 5.30 -6.96
N GLY A 10 8.56 4.17 -7.50
CA GLY A 10 9.40 2.98 -7.72
C GLY A 10 10.68 3.29 -8.49
N LYS A 11 10.59 4.09 -9.55
CA LYS A 11 11.76 4.56 -10.31
C LYS A 11 12.70 5.44 -9.47
N ALA A 12 12.15 6.29 -8.60
CA ALA A 12 12.96 7.11 -7.71
C ALA A 12 13.69 6.25 -6.66
N ILE A 13 13.00 5.28 -6.05
CA ILE A 13 13.60 4.30 -5.14
C ILE A 13 14.71 3.55 -5.85
N SER A 14 14.44 3.01 -7.04
CA SER A 14 15.42 2.27 -7.83
C SER A 14 16.67 3.08 -8.16
N LYS A 15 16.51 4.38 -8.44
CA LYS A 15 17.61 5.26 -8.82
C LYS A 15 18.45 5.74 -7.64
N TYR A 16 17.84 6.00 -6.49
CA TYR A 16 18.48 6.75 -5.41
C TYR A 16 18.71 5.95 -4.13
N SER A 17 18.02 4.83 -3.91
CA SER A 17 18.26 3.98 -2.75
C SER A 17 19.60 3.26 -2.86
N SER A 18 20.30 3.15 -1.74
CA SER A 18 21.51 2.32 -1.59
C SER A 18 21.17 0.81 -1.59
N ASN A 19 19.92 0.42 -1.32
CA ASN A 19 19.44 -0.95 -1.45
C ASN A 19 18.08 -1.00 -2.20
N PRO A 20 18.09 -0.79 -3.53
CA PRO A 20 16.88 -0.62 -4.34
C PRO A 20 15.83 -1.70 -4.19
N LEU A 21 16.23 -2.97 -4.22
CA LEU A 21 15.28 -4.09 -4.24
C LEU A 21 14.63 -4.31 -2.87
N PHE A 22 15.39 -4.10 -1.79
CA PHE A 22 14.85 -4.17 -0.43
C PHE A 22 13.82 -3.07 -0.18
N ASP A 23 14.13 -1.84 -0.59
CA ASP A 23 13.22 -0.70 -0.47
C ASP A 23 12.01 -0.84 -1.40
N ALA A 24 12.19 -1.42 -2.59
CA ALA A 24 11.10 -1.73 -3.51
C ALA A 24 10.09 -2.70 -2.90
N ILE A 25 10.56 -3.77 -2.24
CA ILE A 25 9.69 -4.70 -1.52
C ILE A 25 8.93 -3.97 -0.41
N SER A 26 9.63 -3.17 0.41
CA SER A 26 9.00 -2.40 1.49
C SER A 26 7.96 -1.40 0.96
N PHE A 27 8.26 -0.71 -0.14
CA PHE A 27 7.32 0.18 -0.82
C PHE A 27 6.09 -0.58 -1.35
N PHE A 28 6.29 -1.76 -1.93
CA PHE A 28 5.19 -2.59 -2.40
C PHE A 28 4.29 -3.07 -1.25
N GLU A 29 4.88 -3.44 -0.11
CA GLU A 29 4.11 -3.75 1.10
C GLU A 29 3.27 -2.55 1.56
N VAL A 30 3.83 -1.33 1.56
CA VAL A 30 3.07 -0.11 1.90
C VAL A 30 1.94 0.14 0.91
N ALA A 31 2.15 -0.09 -0.39
CA ALA A 31 1.12 0.05 -1.41
C ALA A 31 -0.06 -0.91 -1.16
N LEU A 32 0.23 -2.18 -0.87
CA LEU A 32 -0.78 -3.18 -0.50
C LEU A 32 -1.50 -2.80 0.79
N PHE A 33 -0.76 -2.36 1.81
CA PHE A 33 -1.34 -1.93 3.09
C PHE A 33 -2.29 -0.76 2.91
N CYS A 34 -1.90 0.28 2.16
CA CYS A 34 -2.76 1.44 1.90
C CYS A 34 -4.03 1.04 1.16
N PHE A 35 -3.90 0.15 0.17
CA PHE A 35 -5.08 -0.40 -0.49
C PHE A 35 -5.94 -1.19 0.51
N LEU A 36 -5.43 -2.18 1.22
CA LEU A 36 -6.24 -3.00 2.12
C LEU A 36 -6.96 -2.18 3.20
N THR A 37 -6.29 -1.19 3.78
CA THR A 37 -6.83 -0.34 4.86
C THR A 37 -7.65 0.84 4.37
N GLY A 38 -7.75 1.07 3.06
CA GLY A 38 -8.52 2.18 2.51
C GLY A 38 -7.87 3.55 2.67
N ASN A 39 -6.54 3.62 2.65
CA ASN A 39 -5.82 4.89 2.54
C ASN A 39 -5.76 5.34 1.08
N ALA A 40 -6.70 6.20 0.70
CA ALA A 40 -6.78 6.75 -0.65
C ALA A 40 -6.15 8.15 -0.82
N ASP A 41 -5.50 8.71 0.21
CA ASP A 41 -4.80 10.02 0.12
C ASP A 41 -3.26 9.86 0.11
N MET A 42 -2.76 8.63 -0.03
CA MET A 42 -1.33 8.30 -0.07
C MET A 42 -0.66 8.83 -1.36
N HIS A 43 -0.17 10.07 -1.33
CA HIS A 43 0.35 10.82 -2.49
C HIS A 43 1.87 11.00 -2.46
N LEU A 44 2.46 11.64 -3.49
CA LEU A 44 3.92 11.75 -3.66
C LEU A 44 4.69 12.26 -2.42
N LYS A 45 4.11 13.16 -1.62
CA LYS A 45 4.77 13.71 -0.42
C LYS A 45 4.77 12.76 0.79
N ASN A 46 4.06 11.64 0.72
CA ASN A 46 4.02 10.63 1.78
C ASN A 46 5.13 9.57 1.65
N PHE A 47 5.95 9.68 0.60
CA PHE A 47 7.10 8.82 0.40
C PHE A 47 8.36 9.68 0.40
N SER A 48 9.33 9.27 1.22
CA SER A 48 10.59 9.97 1.38
C SER A 48 11.75 9.00 1.36
N LEU A 49 12.90 9.44 0.84
CA LEU A 49 14.18 8.78 1.04
C LEU A 49 14.92 9.51 2.16
N VAL A 50 15.42 8.76 3.13
CA VAL A 50 16.23 9.26 4.23
C VAL A 50 17.69 9.06 3.90
N TYR A 51 18.45 10.15 4.01
CA TYR A 51 19.90 10.16 3.88
C TYR A 51 20.46 10.09 5.30
N ARG A 52 21.04 8.94 5.70
CA ARG A 52 21.71 8.82 7.01
C ARG A 52 23.07 9.52 7.00
N ASP A 53 23.73 9.46 5.85
CA ASP A 53 24.95 10.18 5.51
C ASP A 53 25.00 10.36 3.98
N THR A 54 26.15 10.74 3.43
CA THR A 54 26.34 10.93 1.98
C THR A 54 26.36 9.63 1.17
N SER A 55 26.47 8.48 1.83
CA SER A 55 26.65 7.15 1.24
C SER A 55 25.45 6.21 1.41
N PHE A 56 24.59 6.44 2.41
CA PHE A 56 23.47 5.57 2.71
C PHE A 56 22.12 6.29 2.60
N VAL A 57 21.37 5.92 1.57
CA VAL A 57 20.04 6.40 1.25
C VAL A 57 19.07 5.22 1.31
N SER A 58 17.98 5.36 2.05
CA SER A 58 16.94 4.31 2.11
C SER A 58 15.55 4.90 2.14
N LEU A 59 14.54 4.11 1.80
CA LEU A 59 13.14 4.47 2.03
C LEU A 59 12.91 4.77 3.52
N SER A 60 12.19 5.86 3.79
CA SER A 60 11.79 6.18 5.16
C SER A 60 10.83 5.11 5.70
N PRO A 61 10.72 4.95 7.02
CA PRO A 61 9.55 4.31 7.60
C PRO A 61 8.26 4.94 7.04
N ALA A 62 7.21 4.14 6.86
CA ALA A 62 5.93 4.64 6.38
C ALA A 62 5.29 5.57 7.42
N TYR A 63 4.67 6.65 6.95
CA TYR A 63 3.98 7.65 7.78
C TYR A 63 2.68 8.09 7.09
N ASP A 64 1.83 8.80 7.83
CA ASP A 64 0.53 9.29 7.33
C ASP A 64 -0.37 8.17 6.78
N LEU A 65 -0.38 7.05 7.51
CA LEU A 65 -1.20 5.88 7.22
C LEU A 65 -2.59 6.05 7.83
N LEU A 66 -3.54 6.57 7.04
CA LEU A 66 -4.89 6.88 7.48
C LEU A 66 -5.93 6.11 6.67
N ALA A 67 -6.89 5.45 7.33
CA ALA A 67 -8.00 4.77 6.67
C ALA A 67 -9.07 5.77 6.17
N THR A 68 -8.71 6.60 5.19
CA THR A 68 -9.53 7.74 4.72
C THR A 68 -10.90 7.31 4.20
N ARG A 69 -11.04 6.09 3.68
CA ARG A 69 -12.31 5.53 3.19
C ARG A 69 -13.36 5.30 4.29
N LEU A 70 -12.98 5.30 5.57
CA LEU A 70 -13.93 5.32 6.69
C LEU A 70 -14.64 6.67 6.87
N LEU A 71 -14.08 7.74 6.31
CA LEU A 71 -14.65 9.09 6.39
C LEU A 71 -15.24 9.54 5.05
N ILE A 72 -14.60 9.15 3.94
CA ILE A 72 -15.02 9.51 2.58
C ILE A 72 -15.32 8.20 1.82
N PRO A 73 -16.58 7.74 1.80
CA PRO A 73 -16.96 6.50 1.14
C PRO A 73 -16.72 6.53 -0.38
N GLU A 74 -16.55 5.37 -0.99
CA GLU A 74 -16.35 5.23 -2.45
C GLU A 74 -17.55 5.69 -3.28
N SER A 75 -18.75 5.75 -2.69
CA SER A 75 -19.94 6.34 -3.32
C SER A 75 -19.85 7.87 -3.49
N VAL A 76 -18.98 8.53 -2.73
CA VAL A 76 -18.71 9.98 -2.82
C VAL A 76 -17.47 10.23 -3.67
N ASP A 77 -16.41 9.45 -3.47
CA ASP A 77 -15.17 9.52 -4.23
C ASP A 77 -14.69 8.10 -4.60
N PRO A 78 -14.78 7.70 -5.88
CA PRO A 78 -14.49 6.33 -6.30
C PRO A 78 -12.99 6.00 -6.37
N GLU A 79 -12.08 6.95 -6.16
CA GLU A 79 -10.63 6.68 -6.20
C GLU A 79 -10.19 5.80 -5.01
N GLU A 80 -9.58 4.65 -5.26
CA GLU A 80 -9.06 3.74 -4.23
C GLU A 80 -7.60 4.06 -3.85
N SER A 81 -6.93 4.91 -4.62
CA SER A 81 -5.55 5.38 -4.43
C SER A 81 -5.37 6.80 -4.98
N ALA A 82 -4.55 7.62 -4.30
CA ALA A 82 -4.24 8.99 -4.73
C ALA A 82 -3.33 9.04 -5.97
N LEU A 83 -2.45 8.05 -6.13
CA LEU A 83 -1.56 7.89 -7.26
C LEU A 83 -2.02 6.74 -8.13
N THR A 84 -1.76 6.82 -9.43
CA THR A 84 -2.10 5.71 -10.31
C THR A 84 -1.26 4.48 -10.01
N ILE A 85 -1.89 3.31 -10.13
CA ILE A 85 -1.29 1.99 -10.15
C ILE A 85 -1.72 1.36 -11.46
N ASN A 86 -0.75 1.03 -12.33
CA ASN A 86 -1.03 0.52 -13.67
C ASN A 86 -2.00 1.43 -14.46
N GLY A 87 -1.81 2.75 -14.33
CA GLY A 87 -2.65 3.76 -14.99
C GLY A 87 -4.05 3.96 -14.39
N LYS A 88 -4.40 3.26 -13.31
CA LYS A 88 -5.73 3.33 -12.67
C LYS A 88 -5.64 3.88 -11.25
N LYS A 89 -6.74 4.46 -10.79
CA LYS A 89 -6.92 4.82 -9.39
C LYS A 89 -8.09 4.10 -8.72
N SER A 90 -8.95 3.45 -9.49
CA SER A 90 -10.14 2.74 -9.02
C SER A 90 -10.29 1.42 -9.76
N ARG A 91 -11.08 0.51 -9.18
CA ARG A 91 -11.22 -0.88 -9.62
C ARG A 91 -9.86 -1.58 -9.70
N LEU A 92 -9.01 -1.31 -8.72
CA LEU A 92 -7.70 -1.95 -8.59
C LEU A 92 -7.87 -3.42 -8.21
N GLY A 93 -7.09 -4.28 -8.86
CA GLY A 93 -7.13 -5.72 -8.65
C GLY A 93 -5.74 -6.37 -8.76
N PRO A 94 -5.69 -7.73 -8.69
CA PRO A 94 -4.44 -8.48 -8.68
C PRO A 94 -3.49 -8.15 -9.83
N GLY A 95 -4.05 -7.95 -11.04
CA GLY A 95 -3.25 -7.61 -12.22
C GLY A 95 -2.54 -6.26 -12.12
N ASP A 96 -3.16 -5.27 -11.47
CA ASP A 96 -2.58 -3.93 -11.31
C ASP A 96 -1.42 -3.95 -10.30
N PHE A 97 -1.59 -4.65 -9.17
CA PHE A 97 -0.51 -4.83 -8.20
C PHE A 97 0.61 -5.74 -8.72
N GLY A 98 0.28 -6.77 -9.50
CA GLY A 98 1.28 -7.60 -10.18
C GLY A 98 2.10 -6.80 -11.20
N ALA A 99 1.47 -5.90 -11.95
CA ALA A 99 2.16 -4.99 -12.86
C ALA A 99 3.06 -4.00 -12.10
N LEU A 100 2.58 -3.43 -10.98
CA LEU A 100 3.38 -2.58 -10.11
C LEU A 100 4.61 -3.33 -9.60
N ALA A 101 4.47 -4.51 -9.00
CA ALA A 101 5.59 -5.27 -8.46
C ALA A 101 6.64 -5.61 -9.53
N LYS A 102 6.22 -6.00 -10.74
CA LYS A 102 7.12 -6.22 -11.88
C LYS A 102 7.85 -4.93 -12.28
N SER A 103 7.17 -3.79 -12.29
CA SER A 103 7.80 -2.49 -12.59
C SER A 103 8.84 -2.07 -11.54
N LEU A 104 8.74 -2.61 -10.32
CA LEU A 104 9.69 -2.43 -9.23
C LEU A 104 10.89 -3.38 -9.30
N GLY A 105 10.94 -4.28 -10.31
CA GLY A 105 12.02 -5.25 -10.48
C GLY A 105 11.92 -6.48 -9.57
N MET A 106 10.75 -6.71 -8.95
CA MET A 106 10.53 -7.87 -8.08
C MET A 106 10.32 -9.14 -8.91
N ASP A 107 10.91 -10.26 -8.46
CA ASP A 107 10.66 -11.58 -9.02
C ASP A 107 9.39 -12.23 -8.42
N SER A 108 8.95 -13.36 -9.00
CA SER A 108 7.75 -14.05 -8.55
C SER A 108 7.85 -14.59 -7.12
N VAL A 109 9.04 -15.01 -6.68
CA VAL A 109 9.26 -15.54 -5.33
C VAL A 109 9.10 -14.42 -4.30
N GLN A 110 9.65 -13.24 -4.57
CA GLN A 110 9.52 -12.05 -3.73
C GLN A 110 8.06 -11.59 -3.64
N ILE A 111 7.37 -11.53 -4.79
CA ILE A 111 5.94 -11.20 -4.83
C ILE A 111 5.13 -12.20 -4.00
N ASP A 112 5.34 -13.50 -4.22
CA ASP A 112 4.63 -14.55 -3.48
C ASP A 112 4.90 -14.48 -1.97
N ASN A 113 6.13 -14.15 -1.57
CA ASN A 113 6.49 -13.99 -0.17
C ASN A 113 5.77 -12.81 0.48
N VAL A 114 5.66 -11.67 -0.22
CA VAL A 114 4.87 -10.52 0.25
C VAL A 114 3.41 -10.92 0.38
N TYR A 115 2.81 -11.55 -0.63
CA TYR A 115 1.40 -11.98 -0.56
C TYR A 115 1.20 -12.97 0.60
N LYS A 116 2.07 -13.97 0.77
CA LYS A 116 2.06 -14.91 1.91
C LYS A 116 2.14 -14.19 3.26
N LYS A 117 2.99 -13.16 3.37
CA LYS A 117 3.09 -12.32 4.58
C LYS A 117 1.77 -11.64 4.89
N PHE A 118 1.12 -11.03 3.88
CA PHE A 118 -0.18 -10.40 4.04
C PHE A 118 -1.30 -11.39 4.38
N ARG A 119 -1.34 -12.57 3.74
CA ARG A 119 -2.32 -13.62 4.09
C ARG A 119 -2.25 -13.98 5.57
N LYS A 120 -1.04 -14.15 6.10
CA LYS A 120 -0.80 -14.46 7.51
C LYS A 120 -1.14 -13.30 8.44
N ALA A 121 -0.90 -12.06 8.03
CA ALA A 121 -1.12 -10.87 8.87
C ALA A 121 -2.57 -10.38 8.90
N ILE A 122 -3.41 -10.76 7.93
CA ILE A 122 -4.81 -10.30 7.88
C ILE A 122 -5.61 -10.70 9.12
N PRO A 123 -5.59 -11.97 9.61
CA PRO A 123 -6.26 -12.34 10.85
C PRO A 123 -5.81 -11.49 12.04
N ASP A 124 -4.50 -11.32 12.22
CA ASP A 124 -3.92 -10.52 13.30
C ASP A 124 -4.35 -9.04 13.19
N CYS A 125 -4.44 -8.51 11.96
CA CYS A 125 -4.92 -7.15 11.71
C CYS A 125 -6.39 -6.98 12.13
N MET A 126 -7.25 -7.98 11.87
CA MET A 126 -8.65 -7.94 12.31
C MET A 126 -8.76 -7.90 13.83
N GLU A 127 -7.95 -8.70 14.53
CA GLU A 127 -7.88 -8.69 16.00
C GLU A 127 -7.34 -7.36 16.52
N PHE A 128 -6.33 -6.79 15.87
CA PHE A 128 -5.78 -5.50 16.23
C PHE A 128 -6.82 -4.38 16.12
N VAL A 129 -7.65 -4.38 15.08
CA VAL A 129 -8.78 -3.44 14.94
C VAL A 129 -9.77 -3.58 16.10
N ASP A 130 -10.03 -4.81 16.57
CA ASP A 130 -10.93 -5.07 17.68
C ASP A 130 -10.41 -4.53 19.02
N ARG A 131 -9.09 -4.53 19.22
CA ARG A 131 -8.43 -3.91 20.39
C ARG A 131 -8.32 -2.38 20.29
N GLY A 132 -8.55 -1.81 19.10
CA GLY A 132 -8.45 -0.36 18.86
C GLY A 132 -9.54 0.47 19.54
N PHE A 133 -9.35 1.78 19.55
CA PHE A 133 -10.23 2.74 20.25
C PHE A 133 -11.38 3.31 19.40
N ILE A 134 -11.48 2.96 18.12
CA ILE A 134 -12.56 3.44 17.25
C ILE A 134 -13.90 2.81 17.63
N GLY A 135 -15.01 3.52 17.40
CA GLY A 135 -16.34 3.03 17.78
C GLY A 135 -16.72 1.72 17.07
N PRO A 136 -17.62 0.89 17.66
CA PRO A 136 -17.96 -0.44 17.14
C PRO A 136 -18.38 -0.45 15.67
N LYS A 137 -19.15 0.55 15.24
CA LYS A 137 -19.57 0.72 13.84
C LYS A 137 -18.35 0.86 12.91
N LYS A 138 -17.41 1.76 13.22
CA LYS A 138 -16.21 1.98 12.42
C LYS A 138 -15.27 0.78 12.42
N LYS A 139 -15.19 0.01 13.52
CA LYS A 139 -14.46 -1.27 13.55
C LYS A 139 -15.05 -2.24 12.51
N SER A 140 -16.37 -2.39 12.50
CA SER A 140 -17.05 -3.27 11.55
C SER A 140 -16.83 -2.82 10.10
N GLU A 141 -16.94 -1.53 9.82
CA GLU A 141 -16.69 -0.95 8.48
C GLU A 141 -15.26 -1.20 8.02
N LEU A 142 -14.26 -0.95 8.88
CA LEU A 142 -12.85 -1.18 8.56
C LEU A 142 -12.55 -2.66 8.28
N LYS A 143 -13.04 -3.56 9.15
CA LYS A 143 -12.85 -5.01 8.94
C LYS A 143 -13.51 -5.49 7.65
N SER A 144 -14.71 -4.99 7.35
CA SER A 144 -15.42 -5.31 6.10
C SER A 144 -14.64 -4.83 4.87
N LEU A 145 -14.09 -3.62 4.93
CA LEU A 145 -13.27 -3.05 3.86
C LEU A 145 -12.00 -3.88 3.62
N ILE A 146 -11.24 -4.17 4.69
CA ILE A 146 -10.02 -4.98 4.60
C ILE A 146 -10.34 -6.37 4.04
N ARG A 147 -11.41 -7.02 4.50
CA ARG A 147 -11.82 -8.34 4.00
C ARG A 147 -12.16 -8.30 2.52
N SER A 148 -13.03 -7.37 2.09
CA SER A 148 -13.43 -7.25 0.69
C SER A 148 -12.23 -6.99 -0.23
N ARG A 149 -11.29 -6.13 0.17
CA ARG A 149 -10.07 -5.87 -0.60
C ARG A 149 -9.08 -7.05 -0.57
N ALA A 150 -9.01 -7.79 0.54
CA ALA A 150 -8.21 -9.00 0.63
C ALA A 150 -8.74 -10.12 -0.28
N GLU A 151 -10.05 -10.36 -0.30
CA GLU A 151 -10.72 -11.31 -1.21
C GLU A 151 -10.42 -10.94 -2.66
N ARG A 152 -10.55 -9.64 -3.00
CA ARG A 152 -10.24 -9.13 -4.33
C ARG A 152 -8.80 -9.43 -4.76
N LEU A 153 -7.85 -9.44 -3.82
CA LEU A 153 -6.44 -9.74 -4.07
C LEU A 153 -6.09 -11.25 -3.93
N GLY A 154 -7.06 -12.11 -3.60
CA GLY A 154 -6.82 -13.54 -3.34
C GLY A 154 -5.93 -13.78 -2.12
N LEU A 155 -6.09 -12.95 -1.08
CA LEU A 155 -5.33 -13.01 0.17
C LEU A 155 -6.07 -13.77 1.29
N VAL A 156 -7.36 -14.03 1.12
CA VAL A 156 -8.22 -14.82 2.01
C VAL A 156 -9.12 -15.73 1.20
#